data_AF-A0A7R9VTA7-F1
#
_entry.id   AF-A0A7R9VTA7-F1
#
_cell.length_a   1.000
_cell.length_b   1.000
_cell.length_c   1.000
_cell.angle_alpha   90.00
_cell.angle_beta   90.00
_cell.angle_gamma   90.00
#
_symmetry.space_group_name_H-M   'P 1'
#
loop_
_entity.id
_entity.type
_entity.pdbx_description
1 polymer ?
#
loop_
_entity_poly.entity_id
_entity_poly.type
_entity_poly.pdbx_seq_one_letter_code
_entity_poly.pdbx_strand_id
1 'polypeptide(L)'
;ASLLVLLPLLLAVLLVAPSGARDVSYLRPRRSDSPPLPSSSSSSFSSFRRKLSSEGDGSDSVVPPRRYRLLSNEEIVSRLRSLAEKYPTLCSLTSAQDAYGLTGSAGESDDCPYDRPYQQRRRRRRRGEGGGGGRDDGDNVFERNSTTEHYYAAGKNKEAGGGEEGGCDNWILTIYDSISHPPGSESWAELPEVFLSGALHGNERVGPTAVLETAELLLESAACEALPRFRKAATAAGGGGREEG
;
A
#
# COMPACT_ATOMS: atom_id res chain seq x y z
N ALA A 1 -38.53 -37.91 22.74
CA ALA A 1 -38.73 -38.14 21.30
C ALA A 1 -39.07 -36.85 20.54
N SER A 2 -38.39 -35.72 20.81
CA SER A 2 -38.73 -34.42 20.18
C SER A 2 -37.53 -33.61 19.68
N LEU A 3 -36.32 -34.17 19.64
CA LEU A 3 -35.14 -33.47 19.10
C LEU A 3 -34.84 -33.79 17.63
N LEU A 4 -35.51 -34.79 17.03
CA LEU A 4 -35.20 -35.28 15.67
C LEU A 4 -35.94 -34.53 14.54
N VAL A 5 -36.83 -33.59 14.86
CA VAL A 5 -37.62 -32.87 13.84
C VAL A 5 -37.01 -31.49 13.50
N LEU A 6 -36.06 -30.98 14.29
CA LEU A 6 -35.43 -29.67 14.05
C LEU A 6 -34.15 -29.73 13.19
N LEU A 7 -33.55 -30.90 13.03
CA LEU A 7 -32.34 -31.07 12.22
C LEU A 7 -32.52 -30.76 10.71
N PRO A 8 -33.63 -31.14 10.04
CA PRO A 8 -33.79 -30.84 8.61
C PRO A 8 -34.11 -29.36 8.33
N LEU A 9 -34.65 -28.62 9.30
CA LEU A 9 -34.92 -27.17 9.16
C LEU A 9 -33.64 -26.34 9.28
N LEU A 10 -32.69 -26.75 10.13
CA LEU A 10 -31.39 -26.07 10.23
C LEU A 10 -30.51 -26.33 9.00
N LEU A 11 -30.64 -27.50 8.36
CA LEU A 11 -29.92 -27.83 7.13
C LEU A 11 -30.47 -27.08 5.90
N ALA A 12 -31.76 -26.74 5.88
CA ALA A 12 -32.38 -25.99 4.79
C ALA A 12 -31.97 -24.49 4.77
N VAL A 13 -31.60 -23.91 5.91
CA VAL A 13 -31.17 -22.51 6.01
C VAL A 13 -29.72 -22.30 5.56
N LEU A 14 -28.87 -23.33 5.63
CA LEU A 14 -27.47 -23.24 5.21
C LEU A 14 -27.22 -23.48 3.70
N LEU A 15 -28.27 -23.79 2.93
CA LEU A 15 -28.19 -24.03 1.48
C LEU A 15 -28.77 -22.90 0.62
N VAL A 16 -29.03 -21.73 1.20
CA VAL A 16 -29.25 -20.51 0.39
C VAL A 16 -27.90 -19.93 0.03
N ALA A 17 -27.37 -20.40 -1.09
CA ALA A 17 -26.20 -19.85 -1.76
C ALA A 17 -26.36 -18.35 -2.05
N PRO A 18 -25.32 -17.52 -1.90
CA PRO A 18 -25.26 -16.25 -2.59
C PRO A 18 -24.88 -16.53 -4.06
N SER A 19 -25.85 -16.91 -4.89
CA SER A 19 -25.76 -16.77 -6.34
C SER A 19 -25.96 -15.30 -6.70
N GLY A 20 -25.06 -14.45 -6.21
CA GLY A 20 -24.96 -13.05 -6.58
C GLY A 20 -23.88 -12.89 -7.64
N ALA A 21 -24.07 -13.51 -8.81
CA ALA A 21 -23.35 -13.11 -10.00
C ALA A 21 -23.79 -11.67 -10.33
N ARG A 22 -23.08 -10.70 -9.77
CA ARG A 22 -23.19 -9.31 -10.20
C ARG A 22 -22.71 -9.28 -11.64
N ASP A 23 -23.66 -9.08 -12.53
CA ASP A 23 -23.43 -8.77 -13.92
C ASP A 23 -22.63 -7.46 -13.97
N VAL A 24 -21.30 -7.59 -14.06
CA VAL A 24 -20.39 -6.47 -14.33
C VAL A 24 -20.57 -6.14 -15.81
N SER A 25 -21.71 -5.53 -16.11
CA SER A 25 -21.91 -4.80 -17.34
C SER A 25 -20.90 -3.66 -17.35
N TYR A 26 -19.77 -3.87 -18.02
CA TYR A 26 -18.86 -2.80 -18.41
C TYR A 26 -19.69 -1.75 -19.15
N LEU A 27 -20.04 -0.69 -18.43
CA LEU A 27 -20.65 0.49 -19.03
C LEU A 27 -19.65 1.00 -20.07
N ARG A 28 -19.98 0.80 -21.34
CA ARG A 28 -19.31 1.46 -22.45
C ARG A 28 -19.31 2.96 -22.13
N PRO A 29 -18.15 3.64 -22.24
CA PRO A 29 -18.10 5.09 -22.09
C PRO A 29 -19.09 5.71 -23.07
N ARG A 30 -20.14 6.35 -22.54
CA ARG A 30 -20.94 7.29 -23.34
C ARG A 30 -19.96 8.33 -23.86
N ARG A 31 -19.83 8.43 -25.19
CA ARG A 31 -19.20 9.58 -25.85
C ARG A 31 -19.89 10.83 -25.30
N SER A 32 -19.21 11.52 -24.39
CA SER A 32 -19.58 12.86 -23.97
C SER A 32 -19.23 13.80 -25.11
N ASP A 33 -20.24 14.43 -25.69
CA ASP A 33 -20.09 15.65 -26.45
C ASP A 33 -19.40 16.65 -25.53
N SER A 34 -18.09 16.77 -25.69
CA SER A 34 -17.26 17.64 -24.88
C SER A 34 -17.53 19.08 -25.33
N PRO A 35 -17.99 19.97 -24.45
CA PRO A 35 -18.08 21.39 -24.80
C PRO A 35 -16.69 21.92 -25.18
N PRO A 36 -16.60 22.90 -26.09
CA PRO A 36 -15.34 23.46 -26.54
C PRO A 36 -14.55 24.01 -25.35
N LEU A 37 -13.29 23.60 -25.25
CA LEU A 37 -12.36 24.07 -24.22
C LEU A 37 -12.20 25.60 -24.31
N PRO A 38 -12.26 26.33 -23.19
CA PRO A 38 -11.94 27.75 -23.17
C PRO A 38 -10.48 27.94 -23.58
N SER A 39 -10.25 28.84 -24.53
CA SER A 39 -8.91 29.23 -24.98
C SER A 39 -8.11 29.78 -23.81
N SER A 40 -6.97 29.14 -23.56
CA SER A 40 -6.01 29.46 -22.51
C SER A 40 -5.39 30.83 -22.75
N SER A 41 -5.82 31.82 -21.96
CA SER A 41 -5.06 33.05 -21.75
C SER A 41 -3.91 32.76 -20.78
N SER A 42 -2.69 32.81 -21.31
CA SER A 42 -1.43 32.39 -20.69
C SER A 42 -0.83 33.40 -19.69
N SER A 43 -1.63 34.27 -19.06
CA SER A 43 -1.11 35.50 -18.45
C SER A 43 -1.04 35.58 -16.92
N SER A 44 -1.31 34.51 -16.15
CA SER A 44 -1.52 34.68 -14.69
C SER A 44 -0.72 33.83 -13.71
N PHE A 45 0.34 33.12 -14.14
CA PHE A 45 1.20 32.38 -13.19
C PHE A 45 2.29 33.23 -12.51
N SER A 46 2.51 34.48 -12.93
CA SER A 46 3.53 35.37 -12.34
C SER A 46 3.10 36.05 -11.03
N SER A 47 1.82 35.96 -10.66
CA SER A 47 1.29 36.60 -9.43
C SER A 47 1.30 35.69 -8.20
N PHE A 48 1.34 34.36 -8.36
CA PHE A 48 1.33 33.43 -7.23
C PHE A 48 2.66 33.39 -6.46
N ARG A 49 3.77 33.74 -7.12
CA ARG A 49 5.10 33.70 -6.51
C ARG A 49 5.41 34.90 -5.59
N ARG A 50 4.58 35.94 -5.58
CA ARG A 50 4.89 37.20 -4.88
C ARG A 50 4.29 37.32 -3.47
N LYS A 51 3.45 36.37 -3.04
CA LYS A 51 2.76 36.43 -1.75
C LYS A 51 3.31 35.48 -0.67
N LEU A 52 4.50 34.91 -0.91
CA LEU A 52 5.24 34.07 0.04
C LEU A 52 6.45 34.77 0.67
N SER A 53 6.65 36.06 0.40
CA SER A 53 7.87 36.77 0.79
C SER A 53 7.64 38.02 1.63
N SER A 54 6.40 38.26 2.07
CA SER A 54 6.05 39.47 2.80
C SER A 54 5.32 39.09 4.08
N GLU A 55 6.02 39.30 5.19
CA GLU A 55 5.50 39.50 6.55
C GLU A 55 5.37 38.26 7.45
N GLY A 56 6.48 37.95 8.12
CA GLY A 56 6.53 37.05 9.27
C GLY A 56 7.94 36.94 9.84
N ASP A 57 8.35 37.88 10.68
CA ASP A 57 9.57 37.83 11.50
C ASP A 57 9.43 36.80 12.63
N GLY A 58 9.28 35.53 12.27
CA GLY A 58 8.99 34.46 13.21
C GLY A 58 9.56 33.15 12.70
N SER A 59 10.88 32.98 12.86
CA SER A 59 11.64 31.72 12.71
C SER A 59 10.90 30.61 11.95
N ASP A 60 10.62 30.83 10.66
CA ASP A 60 10.06 29.80 9.81
C ASP A 60 11.10 28.69 9.77
N SER A 61 10.85 27.63 10.54
CA SER A 61 11.70 26.46 10.53
C SER A 61 11.61 25.90 9.14
N VAL A 62 12.61 26.20 8.30
CA VAL A 62 12.74 25.64 6.96
C VAL A 62 12.73 24.14 7.14
N VAL A 63 11.59 23.51 6.83
CA VAL A 63 11.46 22.05 6.93
C VAL A 63 12.47 21.51 5.92
N PRO A 64 13.50 20.78 6.37
CA PRO A 64 14.51 20.29 5.45
C PRO A 64 13.84 19.36 4.43
N PRO A 65 14.29 19.39 3.16
CA PRO A 65 13.71 18.53 2.14
C PRO A 65 13.81 17.07 2.56
N ARG A 66 12.69 16.33 2.45
CA ARG A 66 12.66 14.90 2.72
C ARG A 66 13.67 14.20 1.79
N ARG A 67 14.55 13.39 2.36
CA ARG A 67 15.50 12.57 1.59
C ARG A 67 14.85 11.26 1.22
N TYR A 68 14.45 11.13 -0.04
CA TYR A 68 13.90 9.89 -0.57
C TYR A 68 15.02 8.89 -0.87
N ARG A 69 14.79 7.62 -0.53
CA ARG A 69 15.65 6.49 -0.90
C ARG A 69 14.80 5.31 -1.30
N LEU A 70 15.38 4.39 -2.09
CA LEU A 70 14.72 3.12 -2.38
C LEU A 70 14.59 2.31 -1.08
N LEU A 71 13.40 1.78 -0.86
CA LEU A 71 13.10 0.96 0.32
C LEU A 71 13.39 -0.52 0.05
N SER A 72 13.75 -1.25 1.10
CA SER A 72 13.77 -2.72 1.12
C SER A 72 12.35 -3.27 1.25
N ASN A 73 12.15 -4.56 1.02
CA ASN A 73 10.85 -5.19 1.23
C ASN A 73 10.39 -5.05 2.69
N GLU A 74 11.29 -5.34 3.63
CA GLU A 74 11.02 -5.27 5.07
C GLU A 74 10.64 -3.85 5.49
N GLU A 75 11.31 -2.84 4.93
CA GLU A 75 11.00 -1.44 5.18
C GLU A 75 9.63 -1.04 4.63
N ILE A 76 9.26 -1.51 3.44
CA ILE A 76 7.93 -1.28 2.87
C ILE A 76 6.87 -1.88 3.78
N VAL A 77 7.00 -3.15 4.15
CA VAL A 77 6.02 -3.85 5.01
C VAL A 77 5.95 -3.22 6.40
N SER A 78 7.09 -2.86 6.99
CA SER A 78 7.15 -2.18 8.28
C SER A 78 6.43 -0.83 8.24
N ARG A 79 6.66 -0.03 7.19
CA ARG A 79 5.97 1.25 7.01
C ARG A 79 4.47 1.09 6.77
N LEU A 80 4.05 0.12 5.95
CA LEU A 80 2.63 -0.16 5.72
C LEU A 80 1.91 -0.50 7.03
N ARG A 81 2.50 -1.35 7.87
CA ARG A 81 1.95 -1.69 9.20
C ARG A 81 1.88 -0.46 10.09
N SER A 82 2.95 0.34 10.12
CA SER A 82 2.98 1.59 10.91
C SER A 82 1.90 2.57 10.48
N LEU A 83 1.64 2.71 9.17
CA LEU A 83 0.56 3.56 8.66
C LEU A 83 -0.82 3.06 9.11
N ALA A 84 -1.08 1.76 9.00
CA ALA A 84 -2.35 1.15 9.42
C ALA A 84 -2.60 1.30 10.93
N GLU A 85 -1.55 1.14 11.74
CA GLU A 85 -1.62 1.36 13.19
C GLU A 85 -1.82 2.83 13.55
N LYS A 86 -1.14 3.75 12.84
CA LYS A 86 -1.20 5.19 13.09
C LYS A 86 -2.54 5.81 12.66
N TYR A 87 -3.17 5.27 11.62
CA TYR A 87 -4.38 5.84 11.02
C TYR A 87 -5.52 4.80 10.88
N PRO A 88 -5.98 4.18 11.99
CA PRO A 88 -6.91 3.05 11.94
C PRO A 88 -8.31 3.41 11.41
N THR A 89 -8.69 4.69 11.44
CA THR A 89 -9.98 5.16 10.90
C THR A 89 -9.89 5.61 9.44
N LEU A 90 -8.67 5.77 8.90
CA LEU A 90 -8.41 6.27 7.55
C LEU A 90 -7.81 5.23 6.61
N CYS A 91 -7.37 4.09 7.13
CA CYS A 91 -6.89 3.00 6.30
C CYS A 91 -7.01 1.62 6.97
N SER A 92 -6.95 0.59 6.15
CA SER A 92 -6.81 -0.81 6.56
C SER A 92 -5.73 -1.49 5.74
N LEU A 93 -4.95 -2.36 6.37
CA LEU A 93 -3.93 -3.18 5.71
C LEU A 93 -4.40 -4.64 5.65
N THR A 94 -4.33 -5.23 4.47
CA THR A 94 -4.60 -6.66 4.23
C THR A 94 -3.60 -7.23 3.24
N SER A 95 -3.52 -8.55 3.12
CA SER A 95 -2.82 -9.20 2.01
C SER A 95 -3.82 -9.55 0.90
N ALA A 96 -3.37 -9.60 -0.35
CA ALA A 96 -4.20 -10.09 -1.45
C ALA A 96 -4.60 -11.55 -1.23
N GLN A 97 -3.72 -12.32 -0.58
CA GLN A 97 -3.98 -13.70 -0.20
C GLN A 97 -5.20 -13.81 0.70
N ASP A 98 -5.27 -12.99 1.75
CA ASP A 98 -6.40 -12.96 2.67
C ASP A 98 -7.64 -12.36 2.01
N ALA A 99 -7.48 -11.23 1.31
CA ALA A 99 -8.60 -10.49 0.70
C ALA A 99 -9.33 -11.27 -0.39
N TYR A 100 -8.61 -12.12 -1.13
CA TYR A 100 -9.15 -12.88 -2.25
C TYR A 100 -9.16 -14.41 -2.02
N GLY A 101 -8.83 -14.86 -0.81
CA GLY A 101 -8.80 -16.28 -0.47
C GLY A 101 -7.80 -17.09 -1.29
N LEU A 102 -6.67 -16.49 -1.68
CA LEU A 102 -5.62 -17.19 -2.41
C LEU A 102 -4.83 -18.06 -1.44
N THR A 103 -4.71 -19.35 -1.77
CA THR A 103 -3.93 -20.27 -0.96
C THR A 103 -2.45 -20.07 -1.22
N GLY A 104 -1.72 -19.70 -0.17
CA GLY A 104 -0.27 -19.54 -0.23
C GLY A 104 0.17 -18.19 -0.76
N SER A 105 1.44 -17.91 -0.52
CA SER A 105 2.14 -16.70 -0.94
C SER A 105 2.38 -16.66 -2.45
N ALA A 106 2.57 -15.47 -3.02
CA ALA A 106 2.86 -15.33 -4.43
C ALA A 106 4.34 -15.67 -4.74
N GLY A 107 4.54 -16.52 -5.75
CA GLY A 107 5.87 -16.95 -6.19
C GLY A 107 6.59 -17.86 -5.20
N GLU A 108 7.83 -18.18 -5.51
CA GLU A 108 8.75 -18.87 -4.59
C GLU A 108 9.46 -17.87 -3.68
N SER A 109 10.09 -18.34 -2.61
CA SER A 109 10.90 -17.51 -1.71
C SER A 109 12.02 -16.76 -2.45
N ASP A 110 12.49 -17.31 -3.57
CA ASP A 110 13.49 -16.69 -4.45
C ASP A 110 12.91 -15.61 -5.39
N ASP A 111 11.58 -15.59 -5.57
CA ASP A 111 10.86 -14.62 -6.40
C ASP A 111 10.42 -13.37 -5.64
N CYS A 112 10.65 -13.32 -4.33
CA CYS A 112 10.43 -12.12 -3.52
C CYS A 112 11.56 -11.11 -3.74
N PRO A 113 11.36 -10.08 -4.58
CA PRO A 113 12.47 -9.47 -5.26
C PRO A 113 12.49 -7.97 -4.96
N TYR A 114 13.10 -7.58 -3.84
CA TYR A 114 13.49 -6.19 -3.65
C TYR A 114 14.95 -6.05 -3.19
N ASP A 115 15.49 -7.09 -2.56
CA ASP A 115 16.80 -6.97 -1.91
C ASP A 115 17.93 -7.56 -2.75
N ARG A 116 17.68 -8.56 -3.61
CA ARG A 116 18.78 -9.10 -4.44
C ARG A 116 19.14 -8.10 -5.56
N PRO A 117 20.41 -7.67 -5.65
CA PRO A 117 20.81 -6.78 -6.72
C PRO A 117 20.73 -7.54 -8.04
N TYR A 118 20.08 -6.93 -9.05
CA TYR A 118 19.86 -7.51 -10.39
C TYR A 118 21.11 -8.20 -10.99
N GLN A 119 22.28 -7.64 -10.68
CA GLN A 119 23.61 -8.13 -11.05
C GLN A 119 23.86 -9.59 -10.63
N GLN A 120 23.34 -10.05 -9.49
CA GLN A 120 23.53 -11.43 -9.01
C GLN A 120 22.70 -12.45 -9.78
N ARG A 121 21.49 -12.11 -10.23
CA ARG A 121 20.63 -13.00 -11.04
C ARG A 121 21.25 -13.28 -12.41
N ARG A 122 21.88 -12.28 -13.06
CA ARG A 122 22.58 -12.48 -14.34
C ARG A 122 23.77 -13.45 -14.23
N ARG A 123 24.49 -13.45 -13.11
CA ARG A 123 25.66 -14.33 -12.91
C ARG A 123 25.25 -15.80 -12.71
N ARG A 124 24.11 -16.08 -12.07
CA ARG A 124 23.62 -17.45 -11.87
C ARG A 124 23.13 -18.10 -13.16
N ARG A 125 22.38 -17.39 -14.01
CA ARG A 125 21.93 -17.95 -15.31
C ARG A 125 23.12 -18.32 -16.21
N ARG A 126 24.17 -17.49 -16.23
CA ARG A 126 25.40 -17.81 -16.98
C ARG A 126 26.18 -19.00 -16.45
N ARG A 127 26.08 -19.33 -15.16
CA ARG A 127 26.74 -20.51 -14.57
C ARG A 127 25.91 -21.80 -14.66
N GLY A 128 24.58 -21.69 -14.75
CA GLY A 128 23.69 -22.85 -14.82
C GLY A 128 23.49 -23.43 -16.22
N GLU A 129 23.56 -22.62 -17.27
CA GLU A 129 23.31 -23.08 -18.66
C GLU A 129 24.59 -23.36 -19.44
N GLY A 130 25.76 -23.12 -18.85
CA GLY A 130 27.08 -23.34 -19.46
C GLY A 130 27.78 -24.58 -18.93
N GLY A 131 27.12 -25.73 -18.94
CA GLY A 131 27.79 -27.03 -18.81
C GLY A 131 28.62 -27.32 -20.06
N GLY A 132 29.76 -26.65 -20.19
CA GLY A 132 30.68 -26.83 -21.32
C GLY A 132 32.04 -26.25 -20.97
N GLY A 133 33.01 -27.14 -20.73
CA GLY A 133 34.31 -26.86 -20.11
C GLY A 133 35.07 -25.66 -20.64
N GLY A 134 35.64 -24.89 -19.72
CA GLY A 134 36.55 -23.79 -20.02
C GLY A 134 37.52 -23.63 -18.86
N ARG A 135 38.81 -23.74 -19.18
CA ARG A 135 39.95 -23.82 -18.28
C ARG A 135 40.04 -22.64 -17.31
N ASP A 136 40.50 -22.96 -16.11
CA ASP A 136 41.07 -22.03 -15.13
C ASP A 136 42.14 -21.18 -15.81
N ASP A 137 41.87 -19.89 -16.01
CA ASP A 137 42.91 -18.89 -16.24
C ASP A 137 42.46 -17.56 -15.64
N GLY A 138 43.20 -17.12 -14.62
CA GLY A 138 43.53 -15.71 -14.44
C GLY A 138 42.59 -14.88 -13.59
N ASP A 139 42.97 -14.77 -12.32
CA ASP A 139 42.66 -13.69 -11.40
C ASP A 139 42.41 -12.32 -12.06
N ASN A 140 41.19 -11.82 -11.92
CA ASN A 140 40.94 -10.38 -11.94
C ASN A 140 40.26 -10.02 -10.62
N VAL A 141 41.12 -9.66 -9.67
CA VAL A 141 40.79 -8.99 -8.41
C VAL A 141 40.24 -7.60 -8.76
N PHE A 142 38.95 -7.53 -9.07
CA PHE A 142 38.23 -6.27 -9.11
C PHE A 142 37.86 -5.93 -7.67
N GLU A 143 38.66 -5.06 -7.05
CA GLU A 143 38.43 -4.47 -5.72
C GLU A 143 36.97 -4.00 -5.62
N ARG A 144 36.20 -4.73 -4.80
CA ARG A 144 34.84 -4.34 -4.44
C ARG A 144 34.92 -3.18 -3.47
N ASN A 145 34.43 -2.01 -3.88
CA ASN A 145 34.11 -0.93 -2.94
C ASN A 145 33.15 -1.47 -1.86
N SER A 146 33.60 -1.43 -0.60
CA SER A 146 33.03 -2.15 0.55
C SER A 146 31.75 -1.53 1.14
N THR A 147 31.08 -0.62 0.43
CA THR A 147 29.89 0.06 0.94
C THR A 147 28.58 -0.66 0.61
N THR A 148 28.59 -1.66 -0.28
CA THR A 148 27.39 -2.45 -0.63
C THR A 148 27.19 -3.69 0.25
N GLU A 149 28.23 -4.21 0.92
CA GLU A 149 28.07 -5.39 1.80
C GLU A 149 27.35 -5.07 3.12
N HIS A 150 27.37 -3.82 3.57
CA HIS A 150 26.76 -3.45 4.85
C HIS A 150 25.23 -3.45 4.83
N TYR A 151 24.59 -3.43 3.65
CA TYR A 151 23.12 -3.48 3.52
C TYR A 151 22.55 -4.89 3.63
N TYR A 152 23.38 -5.94 3.51
CA TYR A 152 22.92 -7.34 3.47
C TYR A 152 23.11 -8.11 4.79
N ALA A 153 23.84 -7.53 5.77
CA ALA A 153 24.16 -8.22 7.02
C ALA A 153 23.11 -8.04 8.14
N ALA A 154 22.07 -7.20 7.94
CA ALA A 154 21.14 -6.81 8.99
C ALA A 154 19.83 -7.66 9.09
N GLY A 155 19.63 -8.65 8.20
CA GLY A 155 18.33 -9.34 8.06
C GLY A 155 18.21 -10.73 8.71
N LYS A 156 18.83 -10.99 9.88
CA LYS A 156 18.73 -12.30 10.57
C LYS A 156 17.79 -12.33 11.79
N ASN A 157 16.91 -11.35 11.94
CA ASN A 157 15.85 -11.43 12.94
C ASN A 157 14.58 -11.98 12.30
N LYS A 158 14.42 -13.29 12.50
CA LYS A 158 13.38 -14.17 11.96
C LYS A 158 12.05 -13.97 12.68
N GLU A 159 11.49 -12.76 12.66
CA GLU A 159 10.17 -12.47 13.26
C GLU A 159 9.39 -11.47 12.40
N ALA A 160 8.99 -11.87 11.20
CA ALA A 160 7.84 -11.33 10.50
C ALA A 160 7.37 -12.28 9.37
N GLY A 161 6.80 -13.43 9.76
CA GLY A 161 5.66 -14.01 9.03
C GLY A 161 5.89 -14.76 7.72
N GLY A 162 7.10 -15.24 7.41
CA GLY A 162 7.32 -16.18 6.29
C GLY A 162 7.48 -17.61 6.79
N GLY A 163 6.48 -18.47 6.58
CA GLY A 163 6.67 -19.92 6.69
C GLY A 163 7.81 -20.34 5.77
N GLU A 164 8.70 -21.22 6.24
CA GLU A 164 10.05 -21.46 5.68
C GLU A 164 10.13 -21.95 4.22
N GLU A 165 9.02 -22.04 3.49
CA GLU A 165 8.97 -22.45 2.07
C GLU A 165 8.05 -21.59 1.18
N GLY A 166 7.48 -20.48 1.68
CA GLY A 166 6.57 -19.61 0.92
C GLY A 166 7.28 -18.42 0.24
N GLY A 167 6.79 -18.00 -0.93
CA GLY A 167 6.99 -16.66 -1.48
C GLY A 167 6.45 -15.53 -0.58
N CYS A 168 6.04 -14.41 -1.18
CA CYS A 168 5.73 -13.18 -0.45
C CYS A 168 4.25 -12.83 -0.54
N ASP A 169 3.78 -12.15 0.49
CA ASP A 169 2.45 -11.56 0.51
C ASP A 169 2.41 -10.32 -0.38
N ASN A 170 1.31 -10.17 -1.11
CA ASN A 170 1.02 -8.94 -1.84
C ASN A 170 0.20 -8.04 -0.92
N TRP A 171 0.84 -7.04 -0.32
CA TRP A 171 0.16 -6.15 0.62
C TRP A 171 -0.73 -5.14 -0.09
N ILE A 172 -1.94 -4.93 0.46
CA ILE A 172 -2.93 -3.96 0.01
C ILE A 172 -3.22 -3.01 1.17
N LEU A 173 -2.90 -1.73 0.99
CA LEU A 173 -3.31 -0.66 1.90
C LEU A 173 -4.49 0.08 1.28
N THR A 174 -5.68 -0.08 1.85
CA THR A 174 -6.88 0.63 1.42
C THR A 174 -7.01 1.89 2.24
N ILE A 175 -7.04 3.06 1.59
CA ILE A 175 -7.21 4.37 2.24
C ILE A 175 -8.66 4.84 2.03
N TYR A 176 -9.39 5.07 3.11
CA TYR A 176 -10.79 5.55 3.09
C TYR A 176 -11.17 6.15 4.43
N ASP A 177 -12.09 7.12 4.45
CA ASP A 177 -12.58 7.70 5.70
C ASP A 177 -13.82 6.94 6.22
N SER A 178 -13.59 6.01 7.14
CA SER A 178 -14.64 5.19 7.77
C SER A 178 -15.64 6.00 8.63
N ILE A 179 -15.28 7.21 9.05
CA ILE A 179 -16.13 8.06 9.88
C ILE A 179 -17.12 8.82 9.00
N SER A 180 -16.61 9.42 7.92
CA SER A 180 -17.43 10.20 6.99
C SER A 180 -18.24 9.32 6.05
N HIS A 181 -17.71 8.15 5.71
CA HIS A 181 -18.33 7.17 4.85
C HIS A 181 -18.30 5.80 5.52
N PRO A 182 -19.21 5.52 6.48
CA PRO A 182 -19.26 4.22 7.14
C PRO A 182 -19.51 3.09 6.13
N PRO A 183 -18.84 1.93 6.27
CA PRO A 183 -19.09 0.77 5.43
C PRO A 183 -20.58 0.40 5.40
N GLY A 184 -21.14 0.27 4.20
CA GLY A 184 -22.56 -0.04 3.98
C GLY A 184 -23.51 1.17 3.94
N SER A 185 -23.01 2.40 4.15
CA SER A 185 -23.80 3.62 3.91
C SER A 185 -24.03 3.88 2.41
N GLU A 186 -25.03 4.69 2.06
CA GLU A 186 -25.27 5.12 0.67
C GLU A 186 -24.04 5.85 0.12
N SER A 187 -23.47 6.76 0.91
CA SER A 187 -22.25 7.49 0.53
C SER A 187 -21.05 6.59 0.26
N TRP A 188 -20.94 5.45 0.96
CA TRP A 188 -19.88 4.46 0.72
C TRP A 188 -20.01 3.80 -0.66
N ALA A 189 -21.24 3.51 -1.09
CA ALA A 189 -21.51 2.89 -2.38
C ALA A 189 -21.21 3.81 -3.58
N GLU A 190 -21.13 5.12 -3.35
CA GLU A 190 -20.85 6.13 -4.37
C GLU A 190 -19.37 6.55 -4.44
N LEU A 191 -18.52 6.05 -3.54
CA LEU A 191 -17.10 6.41 -3.54
C LEU A 191 -16.39 5.86 -4.79
N PRO A 192 -15.64 6.68 -5.53
CA PRO A 192 -14.81 6.18 -6.62
C PRO A 192 -13.63 5.39 -6.06
N GLU A 193 -13.37 4.23 -6.64
CA GLU A 193 -12.21 3.42 -6.32
C GLU A 193 -11.03 3.76 -7.25
N VAL A 194 -9.86 4.01 -6.67
CA VAL A 194 -8.60 4.25 -7.39
C VAL A 194 -7.57 3.24 -6.94
N PHE A 195 -6.98 2.53 -7.91
CA PHE A 195 -5.95 1.52 -7.66
C PHE A 195 -4.57 2.00 -8.11
N LEU A 196 -3.60 1.96 -7.21
CA LEU A 196 -2.20 2.29 -7.47
C LEU A 196 -1.33 1.05 -7.23
N SER A 197 -0.51 0.68 -8.22
CA SER A 197 0.44 -0.44 -8.12
C SER A 197 1.83 -0.01 -8.53
N GLY A 198 2.83 -0.50 -7.79
CA GLY A 198 4.22 -0.03 -7.89
C GLY A 198 5.21 -1.03 -8.47
N ALA A 199 5.02 -2.34 -8.30
CA ALA A 199 5.97 -3.35 -8.77
C ALA A 199 5.27 -4.40 -9.62
N LEU A 200 5.16 -4.13 -10.93
CA LEU A 200 4.68 -5.14 -11.87
C LEU A 200 5.80 -6.11 -12.25
N HIS A 201 7.04 -5.61 -12.35
CA HIS A 201 8.22 -6.43 -12.55
C HIS A 201 9.11 -6.43 -11.30
N GLY A 202 9.67 -7.61 -10.96
CA GLY A 202 10.45 -7.78 -9.73
C GLY A 202 11.78 -7.00 -9.64
N ASN A 203 12.13 -6.21 -10.65
CA ASN A 203 13.30 -5.30 -10.62
C ASN A 203 12.90 -3.82 -10.61
N GLU A 204 11.60 -3.50 -10.59
CA GLU A 204 11.08 -2.13 -10.55
C GLU A 204 10.98 -1.64 -9.11
N ARG A 205 12.08 -1.12 -8.56
CA ARG A 205 12.14 -0.67 -7.16
C ARG A 205 11.59 0.74 -6.92
N VAL A 206 11.50 1.55 -7.97
CA VAL A 206 11.04 2.93 -7.88
C VAL A 206 9.54 2.99 -7.61
N GLY A 207 8.76 2.14 -8.27
CA GLY A 207 7.31 2.19 -8.19
C GLY A 207 6.75 1.85 -6.80
N PRO A 208 7.18 0.80 -6.08
CA PRO A 208 6.69 0.53 -4.72
C PRO A 208 7.02 1.66 -3.76
N THR A 209 8.23 2.21 -3.88
CA THR A 209 8.65 3.37 -3.08
C THR A 209 7.74 4.56 -3.36
N ALA A 210 7.49 4.88 -4.63
CA ALA A 210 6.63 6.00 -5.01
C ALA A 210 5.18 5.83 -4.54
N VAL A 211 4.62 4.62 -4.64
CA VAL A 211 3.27 4.31 -4.16
C VAL A 211 3.18 4.46 -2.64
N LEU A 212 4.16 3.96 -1.89
CA LEU A 212 4.17 4.07 -0.43
C LEU A 212 4.32 5.52 0.04
N GLU A 213 5.21 6.30 -0.57
CA GLU A 213 5.38 7.72 -0.25
C GLU A 213 4.10 8.53 -0.61
N THR A 214 3.41 8.14 -1.69
CA THR A 214 2.10 8.72 -2.05
C THR A 214 1.06 8.40 -0.98
N ALA A 215 0.99 7.15 -0.53
CA ALA A 215 0.07 6.73 0.53
C ALA A 215 0.31 7.48 1.85
N GLU A 216 1.58 7.64 2.25
CA GLU A 216 1.96 8.41 3.44
C GLU A 216 1.51 9.87 3.33
N LEU A 217 1.77 10.53 2.19
CA LEU A 217 1.33 11.91 1.95
C LEU A 217 -0.19 12.06 1.99
N LEU A 218 -0.94 11.13 1.38
CA LEU A 218 -2.40 11.15 1.39
C LEU A 218 -2.97 10.99 2.80
N LEU A 219 -2.42 10.07 3.59
CA LEU A 219 -2.85 9.83 4.97
C LEU A 219 -2.51 11.00 5.90
N GLU A 220 -1.30 11.56 5.79
CA GLU A 220 -0.92 12.75 6.55
C GLU A 220 -1.86 13.92 6.25
N SER A 221 -2.14 14.17 4.96
CA SER A 221 -3.04 15.25 4.53
C SER A 221 -4.48 15.02 5.02
N ALA A 222 -5.01 13.80 4.84
CA ALA A 222 -6.36 13.45 5.28
C ALA A 222 -6.51 13.55 6.81
N ALA A 223 -5.51 13.10 7.56
CA ALA A 223 -5.52 13.21 9.02
C ALA A 223 -5.52 14.67 9.48
N CYS A 224 -4.75 15.55 8.84
CA CYS A 224 -4.75 16.98 9.12
C CYS A 224 -6.13 17.61 8.87
N GLU A 225 -6.77 17.29 7.73
CA GLU A 225 -8.11 17.81 7.39
C GLU A 225 -9.21 17.26 8.31
N ALA A 226 -9.07 16.03 8.80
CA ALA A 226 -10.07 15.39 9.66
C ALA A 226 -10.00 15.82 11.14
N LEU A 227 -8.97 16.55 11.59
CA LEU A 227 -8.77 16.97 12.99
C LEU A 227 -10.00 17.58 13.68
N PRO A 228 -10.78 18.50 13.05
CA PRO A 228 -11.96 19.07 13.69
C PRO A 228 -13.04 18.02 14.02
N ARG A 229 -13.10 16.93 13.27
CA ARG A 229 -14.09 15.84 13.44
C ARG A 229 -13.67 14.89 14.57
N PHE A 230 -12.39 14.56 14.66
CA PHE A 230 -11.87 13.70 15.73
C PHE A 230 -12.09 14.29 17.13
N ARG A 231 -11.93 15.62 17.28
CA ARG A 231 -12.20 16.29 18.57
C ARG A 231 -13.66 16.16 19.00
N LYS A 232 -14.61 16.30 18.05
CA LYS A 232 -16.05 16.16 18.35
C LYS A 232 -16.41 14.73 18.73
N ALA A 233 -15.86 13.73 18.05
CA ALA A 233 -16.08 12.33 18.37
C ALA A 233 -15.56 11.97 19.78
N ALA A 234 -14.36 12.43 20.14
CA ALA A 234 -13.79 12.23 21.47
C ALA A 234 -14.63 12.87 22.58
N THR A 235 -15.15 14.08 22.37
CA THR A 235 -16.04 14.73 23.34
C THR A 235 -17.39 14.03 23.48
N ALA A 236 -17.94 13.48 22.40
CA ALA A 236 -19.20 12.74 22.44
C ALA A 236 -19.08 11.41 23.21
N ALA A 237 -17.94 10.71 23.06
CA ALA A 237 -17.69 9.45 23.77
C ALA A 237 -17.40 9.65 25.28
N GLY A 238 -16.86 10.80 25.69
CA GLY A 238 -16.51 11.08 27.09
C GLY A 238 -17.60 11.75 27.95
N GLY A 239 -18.72 12.17 27.36
CA GLY A 239 -19.72 13.02 28.02
C GLY A 239 -20.81 12.30 28.84
N GLY A 240 -20.83 10.97 28.89
CA GLY A 240 -21.93 10.19 29.49
C GLY A 240 -21.82 9.85 30.98
N GLY A 241 -20.92 10.47 31.74
CA GLY A 241 -20.45 9.91 33.03
C GLY A 241 -20.49 10.80 34.27
N ARG A 242 -21.44 11.74 34.39
CA ARG A 242 -21.72 12.41 35.67
C ARG A 242 -23.23 12.50 35.90
N GLU A 243 -23.82 11.39 36.34
CA GLU A 243 -25.00 11.45 37.21
C GLU A 243 -24.52 11.97 38.57
N GLU A 244 -24.85 13.22 38.87
CA GLU A 244 -24.76 13.75 40.23
C GLU A 244 -25.90 13.17 41.06
N GLY A 245 -25.55 12.50 42.15
CA GLY A 245 -26.47 12.04 43.19
C GLY A 245 -26.64 13.06 44.30
#